data_AF-A0A842LJ04-F1
#
_entry.id   AF-A0A842LJ04-F1
#
_cell.length_a   1.000
_cell.length_b   1.000
_cell.length_c   1.000
_cell.angle_alpha   90.00
_cell.angle_beta   90.00
_cell.angle_gamma   90.00
#
_symmetry.space_group_name_H-M   'P 1'
#
loop_
_entity.id
_entity.type
_entity.pdbx_description
1 polymer ?
#
loop_
_entity_poly.entity_id
_entity_poly.type
_entity_poly.pdbx_seq_one_letter_code
_entity_poly.pdbx_strand_id
1 'polypeptide(L)' 'IMGIRHRKRFIEGLQFHPESVMTEEGVKIIKNFVELCNEDLW' A
#
# COMPACT_ATOMS: atom_id res chain seq x y z
N ILE A 1 10.50 -11.34 2.07
CA ILE A 1 10.10 -9.92 2.28
C ILE A 1 8.97 -9.66 1.30
N MET A 2 7.73 -9.41 1.76
CA MET A 2 6.54 -9.32 0.88
C MET A 2 6.09 -7.87 0.62
N GLY A 3 6.62 -6.92 1.39
CA GLY A 3 6.42 -5.50 1.19
C GLY A 3 7.61 -4.71 1.76
N ILE A 4 7.85 -3.53 1.20
CA ILE A 4 8.91 -2.61 1.59
C ILE A 4 8.38 -1.18 1.64
N ARG A 5 8.93 -0.38 2.56
CA ARG A 5 8.68 1.06 2.68
C ARG A 5 9.98 1.82 2.53
N HIS A 6 9.99 2.87 1.71
CA HIS A 6 11.11 3.77 1.65
C HIS A 6 11.17 4.64 2.93
N ARG A 7 12.34 4.74 3.58
CA ARG A 7 12.45 5.38 4.90
C ARG A 7 12.24 6.91 4.91
N LYS A 8 12.45 7.57 3.77
CA LYS A 8 12.46 9.04 3.66
C LYS A 8 11.50 9.62 2.61
N ARG A 9 10.85 8.76 1.83
CA ARG A 9 10.02 9.17 0.68
C ARG A 9 8.71 8.41 0.77
N PHE A 10 7.64 9.01 0.28
CA PHE A 10 6.35 8.34 0.20
C PHE A 10 6.34 7.30 -0.93
N ILE A 11 6.97 6.15 -0.69
CA ILE A 11 7.05 5.06 -1.66
C ILE A 11 6.90 3.75 -0.91
N GLU A 12 5.88 2.99 -1.31
CA GLU A 12 5.59 1.64 -0.84
C GLU A 12 5.77 0.66 -2.00
N GLY A 13 6.33 -0.53 -1.72
CA GLY A 13 6.48 -1.60 -2.72
C GLY A 13 5.88 -2.90 -2.19
N LEU A 14 5.11 -3.58 -3.02
CA LEU A 14 4.48 -4.87 -2.71
C LEU A 14 4.91 -5.90 -3.77
N GLN A 15 5.19 -7.13 -3.33
CA GLN A 15 5.62 -8.20 -4.24
C GLN A 15 4.43 -8.90 -4.94
N PHE A 16 3.25 -8.79 -4.36
CA PHE A 16 2.01 -9.40 -4.84
C PHE A 16 1.06 -8.35 -5.43
N HIS A 17 -0.04 -8.84 -5.98
CA HIS A 17 -1.08 -8.04 -6.64
C HIS A 17 -2.24 -7.75 -5.66
N PRO A 18 -2.21 -6.63 -4.90
CA PRO A 18 -3.30 -6.27 -3.99
C PRO A 18 -4.61 -5.94 -4.73
N GLU A 19 -4.56 -5.69 -6.03
CA GLU A 19 -5.72 -5.44 -6.87
C GLU A 19 -6.50 -6.72 -7.22
N SER A 20 -5.90 -7.90 -7.04
CA SER A 20 -6.55 -9.17 -7.35
C SER A 20 -7.66 -9.51 -6.35
N VAL A 21 -8.82 -9.94 -6.84
CA VAL A 21 -9.98 -10.33 -6.01
C VAL A 21 -9.69 -11.47 -5.03
N MET A 22 -8.70 -12.31 -5.35
CA MET A 22 -8.26 -13.43 -4.52
C MET A 22 -7.32 -13.00 -3.38
N THR A 23 -6.85 -11.75 -3.37
CA THR A 23 -6.00 -11.23 -2.31
C THR A 23 -6.88 -10.71 -1.17
N GLU A 24 -7.04 -11.52 -0.12
CA GLU A 24 -7.97 -11.29 1.02
C GLU A 24 -7.90 -9.86 1.58
N GLU A 25 -6.70 -9.35 1.85
CA GLU A 25 -6.50 -7.99 2.41
C GLU A 25 -6.18 -6.93 1.32
N GLY A 26 -6.29 -7.28 0.04
CA GLY A 26 -5.84 -6.43 -1.08
C GLY A 26 -6.53 -5.07 -1.12
N VAL A 27 -7.87 -5.07 -1.01
CA VAL A 27 -8.68 -3.83 -1.00
C VAL A 27 -8.33 -2.93 0.17
N LYS A 28 -8.07 -3.51 1.35
CA LYS A 28 -7.71 -2.76 2.56
C LYS A 28 -6.34 -2.12 2.43
N ILE A 29 -5.37 -2.82 1.83
CA ILE A 29 -4.04 -2.27 1.55
C ILE A 29 -4.15 -1.05 0.63
N ILE A 30 -4.93 -1.16 -0.45
CA ILE A 30 -5.17 -0.04 -1.38
C ILE A 30 -5.86 1.12 -0.66
N LYS A 31 -6.89 0.84 0.15
CA LYS A 31 -7.59 1.87 0.94
C LYS A 31 -6.63 2.63 1.86
N ASN A 32 -5.79 1.92 2.62
CA ASN A 32 -4.81 2.55 3.50
C ASN A 32 -3.83 3.43 2.71
N PHE A 33 -3.38 2.99 1.53
CA PHE A 33 -2.50 3.80 0.68
C PHE A 33 -3.20 5.09 0.21
N VAL A 34 -4.48 5.02 -0.18
CA VAL A 34 -5.27 6.19 -0.59
C VAL A 34 -5.52 7.14 0.58
N GLU A 35 -5.85 6.64 1.77
CA GLU A 35 -6.01 7.46 2.97
C GLU A 35 -4.72 8.22 3.29
N LEU A 36 -3.58 7.54 3.22
CA LEU A 36 -2.29 8.18 3.35
C LEU A 36 -2.06 9.28 2.30
N CYS A 37 -2.46 9.09 1.04
CA CYS A 37 -2.37 10.14 0.01
C CYS A 37 -3.28 11.34 0.30
N ASN A 38 -4.42 11.15 0.95
CA ASN A 38 -5.43 12.18 1.18
C ASN A 38 -5.17 13.00 2.45
N GLU A 39 -4.54 12.41 3.47
CA GLU A 39 -4.37 13.08 4.76
C GLU A 39 -3.16 14.02 4.84
N ASP A 40 -2.46 14.30 3.72
CA ASP A 40 -1.20 15.06 3.69
C ASP A 40 -0.23 14.61 4.81
N LEU A 41 -0.26 13.32 5.18
CA LEU A 41 0.57 12.73 6.24
C LEU A 41 2.03 12.52 5.78
N TRP A 42 2.51 13.35 4.85
CA TRP A 42 3.78 13.27 4.15
C TRP A 42 4.54 14.58 4.15
#